data_AF-A0A8S9ZW92-F1
#
_entry.id   AF-A0A8S9ZW92-F1
#
_cell.length_a   1.000
_cell.length_b   1.000
_cell.length_c   1.000
_cell.angle_alpha   90.00
_cell.angle_beta   90.00
_cell.angle_gamma   90.00
#
_symmetry.space_group_name_H-M   'P 1'
#
loop_
_entity.id
_entity.type
_entity.pdbx_description
1 polymer ?
#
loop_
_entity_poly.entity_id
_entity_poly.type
_entity_poly.pdbx_seq_one_letter_code
_entity_poly.pdbx_strand_id
1 'polypeptide(L)'
;MEYILWNRNEYYQIYNCTGINVNDIPIEKRQYPIAAIICIILGLIYYPLYFPCIYSFWKNKLKNPCYILLIYLSLLDICLLWIPTIAMGILSLNGVEYCSSPFIVYFIGCAVLWCSECIADLNLGINRCIELSFPKISKILFYNKRVYIWIILCNLYGLYWIIFHHPTIFSGIEFGFVFDPLDGYKPYRSEFFNKDVLSVSLNNTILALASPTIYFLFIIFLFFKARELSNRITKEELMVFIQVFIISMLNTLAGIVNSYEFIYEVHNDISIMIAHFSWLHIHGFPPVIYLLLNKTVRTDTKKIFNKLIKIINNKIKPTNTNTIKDYF
;
A
#
# COMPACT_ATOMS: atom_id res chain seq x y z
N MET A 1 -11.84 -8.51 -14.02
CA MET A 1 -12.74 -7.88 -15.03
C MET A 1 -13.09 -8.80 -16.21
N GLU A 2 -12.29 -9.82 -16.52
CA GLU A 2 -12.60 -10.80 -17.56
C GLU A 2 -13.93 -11.53 -17.33
N TYR A 3 -14.25 -11.87 -16.08
CA TYR A 3 -15.49 -12.59 -15.74
C TYR A 3 -16.78 -11.81 -16.04
N ILE A 4 -16.79 -10.48 -15.88
CA ILE A 4 -17.95 -9.65 -16.27
C ILE A 4 -18.07 -9.54 -17.79
N LEU A 5 -16.94 -9.45 -18.50
CA LEU A 5 -16.92 -9.12 -19.93
C LEU A 5 -16.99 -10.36 -20.84
N TRP A 6 -16.28 -11.44 -20.48
CA TRP A 6 -16.07 -12.63 -21.30
C TRP A 6 -16.62 -13.91 -20.69
N ASN A 7 -16.59 -14.11 -19.36
CA ASN A 7 -17.11 -15.33 -18.72
C ASN A 7 -18.35 -15.10 -17.83
N ARG A 8 -19.44 -14.62 -18.44
CA ARG A 8 -20.67 -14.29 -17.72
C ARG A 8 -21.29 -15.47 -16.98
N ASN A 9 -21.16 -16.69 -17.51
CA ASN A 9 -21.75 -17.87 -16.90
C ASN A 9 -21.11 -18.18 -15.54
N GLU A 10 -19.78 -18.14 -15.47
CA GLU A 10 -19.03 -18.29 -14.21
C GLU A 10 -19.34 -17.15 -13.25
N TYR A 11 -19.40 -15.90 -13.75
CA TYR A 11 -19.82 -14.75 -12.93
C TYR A 11 -21.21 -14.98 -12.30
N TYR A 12 -22.21 -15.45 -13.07
CA TYR A 12 -23.52 -15.77 -12.53
C TYR A 12 -23.53 -16.96 -11.57
N GLN A 13 -22.60 -17.91 -11.66
CA GLN A 13 -22.51 -18.99 -10.68
C GLN A 13 -21.95 -18.50 -9.34
N ILE A 14 -20.93 -17.65 -9.39
CA ILE A 14 -20.22 -17.18 -8.21
C ILE A 14 -20.98 -16.07 -7.49
N TYR A 15 -21.48 -15.08 -8.24
CA TYR A 15 -21.98 -13.81 -7.71
C TYR A 15 -23.52 -13.69 -7.69
N ASN A 16 -24.26 -14.79 -7.91
CA ASN A 16 -25.72 -14.73 -7.89
C ASN A 16 -26.30 -14.68 -6.47
N CYS A 17 -26.97 -13.58 -6.18
CA CYS A 17 -27.66 -13.31 -4.91
C CYS A 17 -29.09 -13.87 -4.82
N THR A 18 -29.56 -14.65 -5.81
CA THR A 18 -30.90 -15.24 -5.77
C THR A 18 -31.05 -16.15 -4.55
N GLY A 19 -32.08 -15.89 -3.75
CA GLY A 19 -32.35 -16.63 -2.51
C GLY A 19 -31.53 -16.16 -1.29
N ILE A 20 -30.76 -15.07 -1.42
CA ILE A 20 -30.09 -14.43 -0.29
C ILE A 20 -30.90 -13.22 0.16
N ASN A 21 -31.26 -13.18 1.44
CA ASN A 21 -31.77 -11.99 2.09
C ASN A 21 -30.73 -11.46 3.07
N VAL A 22 -30.14 -10.31 2.74
CA VAL A 22 -29.10 -9.65 3.53
C VAL A 22 -29.56 -9.34 4.97
N ASN A 23 -30.86 -9.19 5.19
CA ASN A 23 -31.41 -8.90 6.52
C ASN A 23 -31.58 -10.14 7.41
N ASP A 24 -31.29 -11.35 6.90
CA ASP A 24 -31.26 -12.56 7.73
C ASP A 24 -30.16 -12.48 8.79
N ILE A 25 -29.11 -11.69 8.53
CA ILE A 25 -28.08 -11.32 9.50
C ILE A 25 -28.35 -9.90 10.00
N PRO A 26 -28.55 -9.70 11.32
CA PRO A 26 -28.78 -8.38 11.90
C PRO A 26 -27.67 -7.39 11.55
N ILE A 27 -28.01 -6.11 11.40
CA ILE A 27 -27.05 -5.09 10.97
C ILE A 27 -25.95 -4.86 12.02
N GLU A 28 -26.26 -5.08 13.30
CA GLU A 28 -25.33 -4.96 14.41
C GLU A 28 -24.18 -5.98 14.33
N LYS A 29 -24.39 -7.12 13.64
CA LYS A 29 -23.36 -8.14 13.39
C LYS A 29 -22.54 -7.88 12.13
N ARG A 30 -22.89 -6.84 11.37
CA ARG A 30 -22.23 -6.46 10.10
C ARG A 30 -21.51 -5.12 10.21
N GLN A 31 -21.61 -4.46 11.37
CA GLN A 31 -21.09 -3.13 11.60
C GLN A 31 -19.97 -3.16 12.65
N TYR A 32 -18.86 -2.51 12.32
CA TYR A 32 -17.73 -2.33 13.23
C TYR A 32 -17.43 -0.83 13.37
N PRO A 33 -18.35 -0.04 13.98
CA PRO A 33 -18.32 1.42 13.88
C PRO A 33 -17.06 2.04 14.48
N ILE A 34 -16.57 1.51 15.60
CA ILE A 34 -15.36 2.02 16.25
C ILE A 34 -14.14 1.81 15.34
N ALA A 35 -13.95 0.58 14.85
CA ALA A 35 -12.84 0.25 13.96
C ALA A 35 -12.91 1.06 12.66
N ALA A 36 -14.09 1.16 12.06
CA ALA A 36 -14.32 1.94 10.84
C ALA A 36 -13.98 3.42 10.99
N ILE A 37 -14.39 4.06 12.10
CA ILE A 37 -14.03 5.46 12.40
C ILE A 37 -12.51 5.61 12.54
N ILE A 38 -11.84 4.68 13.23
CA ILE A 38 -10.38 4.67 13.36
C ILE A 38 -9.71 4.59 11.98
N CYS A 39 -10.18 3.70 11.10
CA CYS A 39 -9.61 3.55 9.75
C CYS A 39 -9.74 4.84 8.92
N ILE A 40 -10.89 5.52 9.00
CA ILE A 40 -11.11 6.81 8.31
C ILE A 40 -10.17 7.89 8.88
N ILE A 41 -10.06 8.01 10.20
CA ILE A 41 -9.17 8.98 10.86
C ILE A 41 -7.71 8.73 10.47
N LEU A 42 -7.26 7.47 10.49
CA LEU A 42 -5.91 7.11 10.08
C LEU A 42 -5.66 7.47 8.61
N GLY A 43 -6.62 7.23 7.71
CA GLY A 43 -6.53 7.69 6.32
C GLY A 43 -6.34 9.20 6.21
N LEU A 44 -7.16 9.98 6.93
CA LEU A 44 -7.06 11.45 6.97
C LEU A 44 -5.70 11.94 7.50
N ILE A 45 -5.04 11.16 8.36
CA ILE A 45 -3.69 11.46 8.86
C ILE A 45 -2.61 11.07 7.83
N TYR A 46 -2.69 9.89 7.23
CA TYR A 46 -1.64 9.36 6.36
C TYR A 46 -1.58 10.05 5.00
N TYR A 47 -2.71 10.38 4.36
CA TYR A 47 -2.73 11.03 3.05
C TYR A 47 -1.89 12.33 2.99
N PRO A 48 -2.06 13.29 3.92
CA PRO A 48 -1.25 14.51 3.95
C PRO A 48 0.26 14.27 4.01
N LEU A 49 0.71 13.17 4.64
CA LEU A 49 2.13 12.89 4.85
C LEU A 49 2.84 12.44 3.57
N TYR A 50 2.12 11.89 2.60
CA TYR A 50 2.69 11.51 1.31
C TYR A 50 3.12 12.73 0.47
N PHE A 51 2.38 13.83 0.49
CA PHE A 51 2.68 15.01 -0.34
C PHE A 51 4.10 15.59 -0.14
N PRO A 52 4.59 15.85 1.09
CA PRO A 52 5.95 16.35 1.28
C PRO A 52 7.01 15.32 0.87
N CYS A 53 6.74 14.01 1.04
CA CYS A 53 7.64 12.94 0.63
C CYS A 53 7.79 12.91 -0.90
N ILE A 54 6.67 12.85 -1.62
CA ILE A 54 6.62 12.85 -3.09
C ILE A 54 7.30 14.10 -3.64
N TYR A 55 7.07 15.28 -3.04
CA TYR A 55 7.77 16.50 -3.46
C TYR A 55 9.30 16.36 -3.33
N SER A 56 9.80 15.86 -2.20
CA SER A 56 11.25 15.68 -2.02
C SER A 56 11.82 14.68 -3.02
N PHE A 57 11.10 13.58 -3.28
CA PHE A 57 11.51 12.60 -4.29
C PHE A 57 11.54 13.22 -5.68
N TRP A 58 10.48 13.95 -6.06
CA TRP A 58 10.37 14.62 -7.36
C TRP A 58 11.49 15.62 -7.61
N LYS A 59 11.87 16.38 -6.57
CA LYS A 59 12.98 17.33 -6.61
C LYS A 59 14.33 16.65 -6.81
N ASN A 60 14.51 15.45 -6.27
CA ASN A 60 15.79 14.73 -6.32
C ASN A 60 15.84 13.61 -7.38
N LYS A 61 14.76 13.41 -8.16
CA LYS A 61 14.64 12.31 -9.16
C LYS A 61 15.75 12.26 -10.21
N LEU A 62 16.29 13.41 -10.59
CA LEU A 62 17.39 13.49 -11.58
C LEU A 62 18.74 13.08 -10.98
N LYS A 63 18.88 13.08 -9.65
CA LYS A 63 20.14 12.74 -8.98
C LYS A 63 20.30 11.23 -8.79
N ASN A 64 19.20 10.53 -8.49
CA ASN A 64 19.20 9.09 -8.28
C ASN A 64 17.88 8.49 -8.81
N PRO A 65 17.92 7.52 -9.73
CA PRO A 65 16.72 6.90 -10.31
C PRO A 65 15.87 6.18 -9.26
N CYS A 66 16.42 5.83 -8.09
CA CYS A 66 15.64 5.26 -7.00
C CYS A 66 14.51 6.18 -6.53
N TYR A 67 14.68 7.50 -6.62
CA TYR A 67 13.59 8.43 -6.32
C TYR A 67 12.41 8.28 -7.29
N ILE A 68 12.61 7.78 -8.51
CA ILE A 68 11.53 7.47 -9.44
C ILE A 68 10.73 6.25 -8.95
N LEU A 69 11.40 5.20 -8.47
CA LEU A 69 10.74 4.05 -7.84
C LEU A 69 9.98 4.46 -6.58
N LEU A 70 10.57 5.33 -5.74
CA LEU A 70 9.90 5.84 -4.54
C LEU A 70 8.66 6.68 -4.85
N ILE A 71 8.68 7.48 -5.93
CA ILE A 71 7.48 8.20 -6.39
C ILE A 71 6.41 7.21 -6.85
N TYR A 72 6.80 6.21 -7.65
CA TYR A 72 5.86 5.18 -8.13
C TYR A 72 5.20 4.42 -6.98
N LEU A 73 6.00 3.93 -6.03
CA LEU A 73 5.50 3.27 -4.80
C LEU A 73 4.59 4.19 -3.98
N SER A 74 4.98 5.46 -3.80
CA SER A 74 4.14 6.42 -3.07
C SER A 74 2.78 6.64 -3.74
N LEU A 75 2.72 6.61 -5.07
CA LEU A 75 1.47 6.73 -5.81
C LEU A 75 0.63 5.44 -5.69
N LEU A 76 1.27 4.27 -5.77
CA LEU A 76 0.60 2.99 -5.53
C LEU A 76 0.00 2.93 -4.12
N ASP A 77 0.78 3.32 -3.10
CA ASP A 77 0.30 3.34 -1.71
C ASP A 77 -0.91 4.25 -1.54
N ILE A 78 -0.90 5.47 -2.09
CA ILE A 78 -2.06 6.37 -2.04
C ILE A 78 -3.29 5.71 -2.70
N CYS A 79 -3.07 5.04 -3.83
CA CYS A 79 -4.09 4.30 -4.58
C CYS A 79 -4.52 2.98 -3.92
N LEU A 80 -3.78 2.45 -2.95
CA LEU A 80 -4.15 1.26 -2.19
C LEU A 80 -4.78 1.63 -0.86
N LEU A 81 -4.25 2.65 -0.19
CA LEU A 81 -4.66 3.13 1.12
C LEU A 81 -6.13 3.54 1.17
N TRP A 82 -6.74 3.96 0.06
CA TRP A 82 -8.16 4.35 0.07
C TRP A 82 -9.09 3.17 0.38
N ILE A 83 -8.68 1.95 0.04
CA ILE A 83 -9.48 0.74 0.26
C ILE A 83 -9.58 0.44 1.76
N PRO A 84 -8.48 0.17 2.49
CA PRO A 84 -8.56 -0.15 3.91
C PRO A 84 -8.93 1.04 4.79
N THR A 85 -8.87 2.28 4.30
CA THR A 85 -9.24 3.47 5.09
C THR A 85 -10.67 3.94 4.79
N ILE A 86 -10.86 4.64 3.68
CA ILE A 86 -12.10 5.34 3.36
C ILE A 86 -13.18 4.36 2.92
N ALA A 87 -12.90 3.48 1.95
CA ALA A 87 -13.90 2.58 1.40
C ALA A 87 -14.41 1.60 2.45
N MET A 88 -13.49 0.88 3.09
CA MET A 88 -13.84 -0.10 4.10
C MET A 88 -14.49 0.54 5.33
N GLY A 89 -14.02 1.71 5.75
CA GLY A 89 -14.65 2.47 6.84
C GLY A 89 -16.10 2.83 6.54
N ILE A 90 -16.40 3.34 5.33
CA ILE A 90 -17.77 3.69 4.94
C ILE A 90 -18.64 2.44 4.77
N LEU A 91 -18.13 1.38 4.15
CA LEU A 91 -18.87 0.14 3.95
C LEU A 91 -19.20 -0.54 5.28
N SER A 92 -18.24 -0.59 6.20
CA SER A 92 -18.44 -1.18 7.53
C SER A 92 -19.38 -0.36 8.41
N LEU A 93 -19.34 0.98 8.36
CA LEU A 93 -20.32 1.81 9.07
C LEU A 93 -21.75 1.54 8.63
N ASN A 94 -21.95 1.14 7.37
CA ASN A 94 -23.27 0.86 6.81
C ASN A 94 -23.64 -0.64 6.83
N GLY A 95 -22.75 -1.52 7.30
CA GLY A 95 -22.96 -2.97 7.29
C GLY A 95 -23.24 -3.54 5.90
N VAL A 96 -22.54 -3.00 4.88
CA VAL A 96 -22.73 -3.38 3.48
C VAL A 96 -22.22 -4.79 3.24
N GLU A 97 -23.02 -5.58 2.55
CA GLU A 97 -22.65 -6.90 2.04
C GLU A 97 -22.66 -6.87 0.52
N TYR A 98 -22.05 -7.87 -0.10
CA TYR A 98 -22.03 -7.99 -1.55
C TYR A 98 -23.43 -7.84 -2.17
N CYS A 99 -24.41 -8.60 -1.66
CA CYS A 99 -25.76 -8.62 -2.23
C CYS A 99 -26.58 -7.34 -2.00
N SER A 100 -26.16 -6.43 -1.10
CA SER A 100 -26.82 -5.13 -0.97
C SER A 100 -26.28 -4.08 -1.94
N SER A 101 -25.03 -4.20 -2.39
CA SER A 101 -24.40 -3.25 -3.31
C SER A 101 -23.37 -3.94 -4.24
N PRO A 102 -23.80 -4.90 -5.09
CA PRO A 102 -22.89 -5.82 -5.78
C PRO A 102 -21.97 -5.11 -6.77
N PHE A 103 -22.46 -4.09 -7.47
CA PHE A 103 -21.65 -3.33 -8.41
C PHE A 103 -20.52 -2.57 -7.69
N ILE A 104 -20.86 -1.80 -6.65
CA ILE A 104 -19.88 -0.96 -5.93
C ILE A 104 -18.81 -1.84 -5.29
N VAL A 105 -19.22 -2.87 -4.54
CA VAL A 105 -18.29 -3.72 -3.81
C VAL A 105 -17.37 -4.50 -4.77
N TYR A 106 -17.89 -4.99 -5.89
CA TYR A 106 -17.10 -5.71 -6.89
C TYR A 106 -15.98 -4.84 -7.49
N PHE A 107 -16.29 -3.59 -7.85
CA PHE A 107 -15.29 -2.69 -8.44
C PHE A 107 -14.25 -2.23 -7.41
N ILE A 108 -14.63 -2.06 -6.14
CA ILE A 108 -13.67 -1.80 -5.05
C ILE A 108 -12.71 -2.99 -4.93
N GLY A 109 -13.23 -4.22 -4.96
CA GLY A 109 -12.43 -5.44 -4.96
C GLY A 109 -11.43 -5.55 -6.11
N CYS A 110 -11.86 -5.18 -7.32
CA CYS A 110 -10.98 -5.16 -8.50
C CYS A 110 -9.86 -4.13 -8.40
N ALA A 111 -10.03 -3.07 -7.59
CA ALA A 111 -9.04 -2.01 -7.44
C ALA A 111 -7.90 -2.37 -6.47
N VAL A 112 -7.92 -3.58 -5.90
CA VAL A 112 -6.85 -4.08 -5.03
C VAL A 112 -5.61 -4.40 -5.88
N LEU A 113 -4.66 -3.46 -5.91
CA LEU A 113 -3.37 -3.57 -6.62
C LEU A 113 -2.23 -4.14 -5.76
N TRP A 114 -2.55 -4.89 -4.70
CA TRP A 114 -1.59 -5.43 -3.71
C TRP A 114 -0.36 -6.09 -4.36
N CYS A 115 -0.60 -7.01 -5.28
CA CYS A 115 0.47 -7.77 -5.94
C CYS A 115 1.43 -6.87 -6.76
N SER A 116 0.93 -5.77 -7.34
CA SER A 116 1.78 -4.79 -8.05
C SER A 116 2.68 -4.02 -7.08
N GLU A 117 2.19 -3.74 -5.87
CA GLU A 117 2.98 -3.10 -4.83
C GLU A 117 4.06 -4.05 -4.29
N CYS A 118 3.73 -5.31 -4.02
CA CYS A 118 4.68 -6.30 -3.52
C CYS A 118 5.93 -6.42 -4.41
N ILE A 119 5.73 -6.51 -5.74
CA ILE A 119 6.84 -6.60 -6.69
C ILE A 119 7.60 -5.27 -6.82
N ALA A 120 6.93 -4.13 -6.68
CA ALA A 120 7.56 -2.81 -6.67
C ALA A 120 8.46 -2.62 -5.44
N ASP A 121 8.03 -3.11 -4.28
CA ASP A 121 8.79 -3.14 -3.04
C ASP A 121 10.04 -4.02 -3.14
N LEU A 122 9.91 -5.23 -3.68
CA LEU A 122 11.05 -6.09 -3.96
C LEU A 122 12.05 -5.42 -4.92
N ASN A 123 11.56 -4.78 -5.99
CA ASN A 123 12.40 -4.04 -6.92
C ASN A 123 13.13 -2.87 -6.26
N LEU A 124 12.48 -2.16 -5.34
CA LEU A 124 13.11 -1.11 -4.54
C LEU A 124 14.21 -1.68 -3.63
N GLY A 125 13.93 -2.79 -2.94
CA GLY A 125 14.91 -3.49 -2.10
C GLY A 125 16.14 -3.92 -2.90
N ILE A 126 15.94 -4.55 -4.06
CA ILE A 126 17.01 -4.95 -4.99
C ILE A 126 17.79 -3.71 -5.46
N ASN A 127 17.11 -2.64 -5.86
CA ASN A 127 17.75 -1.40 -6.29
C ASN A 127 18.68 -0.85 -5.20
N ARG A 128 18.23 -0.81 -3.94
CA ARG A 128 19.03 -0.32 -2.81
C ARG A 128 20.23 -1.19 -2.52
N CYS A 129 20.05 -2.51 -2.58
CA CYS A 129 21.13 -3.45 -2.33
C CYS A 129 22.21 -3.37 -3.43
N ILE A 130 21.80 -3.32 -4.71
CA ILE A 130 22.73 -3.26 -5.84
C ILE A 130 23.42 -1.88 -5.91
N GLU A 131 22.73 -0.77 -5.64
CA GLU A 131 23.35 0.57 -5.63
C GLU A 131 24.50 0.64 -4.63
N LEU A 132 24.33 0.06 -3.43
CA LEU A 132 25.32 0.05 -2.37
C LEU A 132 26.44 -0.98 -2.61
N SER A 133 26.10 -2.20 -3.01
CA SER A 133 27.07 -3.28 -3.20
C SER A 133 27.82 -3.15 -4.53
N PHE A 134 27.09 -2.95 -5.63
CA PHE A 134 27.58 -3.00 -7.01
C PHE A 134 27.09 -1.81 -7.86
N PRO A 135 27.59 -0.58 -7.64
CA PRO A 135 27.07 0.63 -8.27
C PRO A 135 27.17 0.61 -9.82
N LYS A 136 28.14 -0.13 -10.39
CA LYS A 136 28.24 -0.31 -11.84
C LYS A 136 27.05 -1.10 -12.40
N ILE A 137 26.63 -2.16 -11.72
CA ILE A 137 25.47 -2.99 -12.10
C ILE A 137 24.18 -2.18 -11.92
N SER A 138 24.06 -1.42 -10.84
CA SER A 138 22.89 -0.56 -10.62
C SER A 138 22.71 0.46 -11.74
N LYS A 139 23.79 1.08 -12.22
CA LYS A 139 23.78 1.95 -13.41
C LYS A 139 23.30 1.24 -14.67
N ILE A 140 23.64 -0.03 -14.84
CA ILE A 140 23.18 -0.80 -15.99
C ILE A 140 21.67 -1.10 -15.87
N LEU A 141 21.19 -1.48 -14.69
CA LEU A 141 19.81 -1.96 -14.51
C LEU A 141 18.77 -0.85 -14.31
N PHE A 142 19.11 0.21 -13.58
CA PHE A 142 18.11 1.18 -13.07
C PHE A 142 18.29 2.61 -13.57
N TYR A 143 19.43 2.99 -14.14
CA TYR A 143 19.63 4.39 -14.55
C TYR A 143 18.95 4.73 -15.89
N ASN A 144 18.71 6.03 -16.10
CA ASN A 144 18.06 6.60 -17.29
C ASN A 144 16.64 6.06 -17.49
N LYS A 145 16.29 5.68 -18.73
CA LYS A 145 14.96 5.17 -19.07
C LYS A 145 14.71 3.74 -18.60
N ARG A 146 15.72 3.03 -18.08
CA ARG A 146 15.62 1.60 -17.71
C ARG A 146 14.81 1.36 -16.45
N VAL A 147 14.75 2.32 -15.53
CA VAL A 147 13.85 2.25 -14.36
C VAL A 147 12.38 2.06 -14.76
N TYR A 148 11.96 2.65 -15.89
CA TYR A 148 10.58 2.54 -16.36
C TYR A 148 10.24 1.13 -16.85
N ILE A 149 11.23 0.33 -17.25
CA ILE A 149 11.01 -1.09 -17.60
C ILE A 149 10.53 -1.84 -16.35
N TRP A 150 11.19 -1.63 -15.21
CA TRP A 150 10.78 -2.23 -13.93
C TRP A 150 9.39 -1.79 -13.50
N ILE A 151 9.06 -0.50 -13.67
CA ILE A 151 7.71 0.02 -13.39
C ILE A 151 6.68 -0.64 -14.31
N ILE A 152 6.96 -0.78 -15.61
CA ILE A 152 6.06 -1.47 -16.54
C ILE A 152 5.84 -2.91 -16.10
N LEU A 153 6.90 -3.63 -15.69
CA LEU A 153 6.77 -5.00 -15.19
C LEU A 153 5.89 -5.08 -13.93
N CYS A 154 6.01 -4.15 -12.99
CA CYS A 154 5.12 -4.08 -11.83
C CYS A 154 3.64 -3.94 -12.26
N ASN A 155 3.35 -3.01 -13.17
CA ASN A 155 1.98 -2.79 -13.65
C ASN A 155 1.44 -3.98 -14.45
N LEU A 156 2.26 -4.64 -15.27
CA LEU A 156 1.85 -5.85 -16.00
C LEU A 156 1.49 -6.98 -15.02
N TYR A 157 2.22 -7.12 -13.92
CA TYR A 157 1.89 -8.08 -12.88
C TYR A 157 0.56 -7.72 -12.19
N GLY A 158 0.33 -6.45 -11.84
CA GLY A 158 -0.98 -6.01 -11.32
C GLY A 158 -2.14 -6.25 -12.29
N LEU A 159 -1.93 -5.98 -13.58
CA LEU A 159 -2.92 -6.23 -14.63
C LEU A 159 -3.23 -7.72 -14.80
N TYR A 160 -2.22 -8.59 -14.70
CA TYR A 160 -2.42 -10.04 -14.68
C TYR A 160 -3.41 -10.44 -13.57
N TRP A 161 -3.26 -9.88 -12.37
CA TRP A 161 -4.18 -10.14 -11.25
C TRP A 161 -5.60 -9.64 -11.53
N ILE A 162 -5.77 -8.41 -12.04
CA ILE A 162 -7.10 -7.85 -12.35
C ILE A 162 -7.84 -8.64 -13.44
N ILE A 163 -7.10 -9.20 -14.39
CA ILE A 163 -7.68 -9.89 -15.55
C ILE A 163 -8.02 -11.33 -15.19
N PHE A 164 -7.05 -12.09 -14.66
CA PHE A 164 -7.13 -13.55 -14.56
C PHE A 164 -7.59 -14.10 -13.21
N HIS A 165 -7.67 -13.26 -12.17
CA HIS A 165 -8.07 -13.69 -10.83
C HIS A 165 -9.41 -13.07 -10.40
N HIS A 166 -10.11 -13.77 -9.50
CA HIS A 166 -11.33 -13.24 -8.90
C HIS A 166 -10.98 -12.12 -7.91
N PRO A 167 -11.71 -10.98 -7.93
CA PRO A 167 -11.51 -9.94 -6.94
C PRO A 167 -11.96 -10.44 -5.57
N THR A 168 -11.26 -9.99 -4.53
CA THR A 168 -11.78 -10.10 -3.16
C THR A 168 -12.92 -9.10 -2.96
N ILE A 169 -13.87 -9.46 -2.13
CA ILE A 169 -15.15 -8.78 -1.95
C ILE A 169 -15.27 -8.39 -0.48
N PHE A 170 -15.67 -7.14 -0.23
CA PHE A 170 -15.89 -6.69 1.13
C PHE A 170 -17.09 -7.43 1.75
N SER A 171 -16.88 -7.97 2.94
CA SER A 171 -17.90 -8.53 3.83
C SER A 171 -17.96 -7.69 5.10
N GLY A 172 -19.16 -7.21 5.43
CA GLY A 172 -19.41 -6.48 6.68
C GLY A 172 -19.39 -7.42 7.88
N ILE A 173 -19.80 -8.68 7.68
CA ILE A 173 -19.72 -9.76 8.68
C ILE A 173 -18.27 -9.99 9.11
N GLU A 174 -17.35 -10.04 8.15
CA GLU A 174 -15.94 -10.36 8.38
C GLU A 174 -15.05 -9.11 8.51
N PHE A 175 -15.62 -7.91 8.60
CA PHE A 175 -14.88 -6.63 8.62
C PHE A 175 -13.67 -6.58 7.65
N GLY A 176 -13.84 -7.11 6.44
CA GLY A 176 -12.68 -7.51 5.63
C GLY A 176 -13.02 -7.88 4.20
N PHE A 177 -11.97 -8.12 3.41
CA PHE A 177 -12.09 -8.54 2.02
C PHE A 177 -11.87 -10.06 1.93
N VAL A 178 -12.92 -10.78 1.56
CA VAL A 178 -12.95 -12.24 1.43
C VAL A 178 -13.07 -12.66 -0.03
N PHE A 179 -12.75 -13.90 -0.39
CA PHE A 179 -12.92 -14.36 -1.77
C PHE A 179 -14.38 -14.70 -2.09
N ASP A 180 -15.09 -15.36 -1.18
CA ASP A 180 -16.49 -15.73 -1.40
C ASP A 180 -17.44 -14.55 -1.13
N PRO A 181 -18.15 -14.00 -2.14
CA PRO A 181 -19.09 -12.90 -1.96
C PRO A 181 -20.31 -13.25 -1.11
N LEU A 182 -20.59 -14.54 -0.90
CA LEU A 182 -21.74 -15.05 -0.15
C LEU A 182 -21.34 -15.64 1.20
N ASP A 183 -20.11 -15.35 1.65
CA ASP A 183 -19.61 -15.78 2.95
C ASP A 183 -20.52 -15.34 4.10
N GLY A 184 -20.67 -16.19 5.10
CA GLY A 184 -21.64 -16.04 6.18
C GLY A 184 -23.11 -16.35 5.82
N TYR A 185 -23.49 -16.39 4.54
CA TYR A 185 -24.85 -16.76 4.08
C TYR A 185 -24.93 -18.17 3.50
N LYS A 186 -23.83 -18.68 2.95
CA LYS A 186 -23.71 -20.04 2.41
C LYS A 186 -22.42 -20.71 2.93
N PRO A 187 -22.35 -22.05 2.96
CA PRO A 187 -21.08 -22.73 3.18
C PRO A 187 -20.04 -22.29 2.15
N TYR A 188 -18.79 -22.17 2.58
CA TYR A 188 -17.70 -21.71 1.72
C TYR A 188 -17.53 -22.59 0.48
N ARG A 189 -17.49 -21.95 -0.69
CA ARG A 189 -17.48 -22.62 -2.00
C ARG A 189 -16.06 -22.74 -2.54
N SER A 190 -15.26 -23.55 -1.87
CA SER A 190 -13.82 -23.72 -2.14
C SER A 190 -13.51 -24.05 -3.61
N GLU A 191 -14.41 -24.72 -4.32
CA GLU A 191 -14.24 -25.10 -5.72
C GLU A 191 -14.00 -23.92 -6.67
N PHE A 192 -14.52 -22.73 -6.34
CA PHE A 192 -14.33 -21.52 -7.15
C PHE A 192 -13.05 -20.76 -6.79
N PHE A 193 -12.63 -20.80 -5.52
CA PHE A 193 -11.64 -19.87 -4.98
C PHE A 193 -10.30 -20.49 -4.60
N ASN A 194 -10.19 -21.83 -4.56
CA ASN A 194 -8.93 -22.52 -4.20
C ASN A 194 -7.73 -22.06 -5.05
N LYS A 195 -7.95 -21.79 -6.35
CA LYS A 195 -6.89 -21.28 -7.24
C LYS A 195 -6.44 -19.87 -6.85
N ASP A 196 -7.38 -18.99 -6.50
CA ASP A 196 -7.09 -17.60 -6.12
C ASP A 196 -6.39 -17.55 -4.76
N VAL A 197 -6.90 -18.29 -3.78
CA VAL A 197 -6.28 -18.46 -2.45
C VAL A 197 -4.84 -18.96 -2.62
N LEU A 198 -4.63 -20.06 -3.35
CA LEU A 198 -3.29 -20.60 -3.60
C LEU A 198 -2.37 -19.56 -4.26
N SER A 199 -2.87 -18.84 -5.25
CA SER A 199 -2.06 -17.85 -5.98
C SER A 199 -1.64 -16.69 -5.08
N VAL A 200 -2.54 -16.18 -4.23
CA VAL A 200 -2.25 -15.07 -3.31
C VAL A 200 -1.30 -15.54 -2.21
N SER A 201 -1.53 -16.73 -1.66
CA SER A 201 -0.63 -17.35 -0.69
C SER A 201 0.77 -17.56 -1.27
N LEU A 202 0.89 -17.97 -2.54
CA LEU A 202 2.18 -18.09 -3.22
C LEU A 202 2.86 -16.73 -3.39
N ASN A 203 2.13 -15.70 -3.85
CA ASN A 203 2.66 -14.33 -3.96
C ASN A 203 3.22 -13.84 -2.62
N ASN A 204 2.44 -13.99 -1.56
CA ASN A 204 2.80 -13.54 -0.22
C ASN A 204 3.95 -14.38 0.37
N THR A 205 3.99 -15.69 0.09
CA THR A 205 5.11 -16.55 0.51
C THR A 205 6.40 -16.15 -0.21
N ILE A 206 6.34 -15.89 -1.52
CA ILE A 206 7.49 -15.39 -2.29
C ILE A 206 7.97 -14.07 -1.71
N LEU A 207 7.07 -13.13 -1.42
CA LEU A 207 7.43 -11.86 -0.77
C LEU A 207 8.11 -12.09 0.58
N ALA A 208 7.50 -12.93 1.43
CA ALA A 208 7.97 -13.23 2.78
C ALA A 208 9.34 -13.92 2.81
N LEU A 209 9.70 -14.66 1.76
CA LEU A 209 11.02 -15.30 1.64
C LEU A 209 12.03 -14.40 0.92
N ALA A 210 11.63 -13.75 -0.18
CA ALA A 210 12.51 -12.95 -1.02
C ALA A 210 12.99 -11.70 -0.30
N SER A 211 12.11 -10.99 0.41
CA SER A 211 12.46 -9.75 1.12
C SER A 211 13.57 -9.98 2.16
N PRO A 212 13.42 -10.89 3.16
CA PRO A 212 14.49 -11.19 4.10
C PRO A 212 15.77 -11.70 3.43
N THR A 213 15.64 -12.50 2.37
CA THR A 213 16.79 -13.03 1.62
C THR A 213 17.60 -11.90 0.96
N ILE A 214 16.94 -10.92 0.33
CA ILE A 214 17.60 -9.76 -0.27
C ILE A 214 18.40 -9.00 0.78
N TYR A 215 17.82 -8.74 1.95
CA TYR A 215 18.51 -8.02 3.03
C TYR A 215 19.62 -8.84 3.68
N PHE A 216 19.44 -10.14 3.85
CA PHE A 216 20.47 -11.04 4.38
C PHE A 216 21.69 -11.09 3.45
N LEU A 217 21.47 -11.31 2.15
CA LEU A 217 22.53 -11.26 1.14
C LEU A 217 23.22 -9.91 1.14
N PHE A 218 22.46 -8.83 1.27
CA PHE A 218 23.02 -7.50 1.37
C PHE A 218 23.93 -7.31 2.59
N ILE A 219 23.50 -7.75 3.78
CA ILE A 219 24.32 -7.68 5.01
C ILE A 219 25.65 -8.43 4.80
N ILE A 220 25.59 -9.62 4.18
CA ILE A 220 26.79 -10.39 3.83
C ILE A 220 27.72 -9.58 2.92
N PHE A 221 27.19 -9.03 1.81
CA PHE A 221 27.99 -8.22 0.88
C PHE A 221 28.56 -6.97 1.54
N LEU A 222 27.80 -6.33 2.42
CA LEU A 222 28.22 -5.17 3.18
C LEU A 222 29.38 -5.51 4.12
N PHE A 223 29.29 -6.66 4.80
CA PHE A 223 30.33 -7.15 5.71
C PHE A 223 31.64 -7.44 4.96
N PHE A 224 31.58 -8.12 3.82
CA PHE A 224 32.76 -8.37 2.99
C PHE A 224 33.38 -7.07 2.46
N LYS A 225 32.53 -6.13 1.99
CA LYS A 225 32.99 -4.84 1.48
C LYS A 225 33.59 -3.95 2.56
N ALA A 226 33.05 -3.97 3.78
CA ALA A 226 33.59 -3.24 4.92
C ALA A 226 34.94 -3.81 5.38
N ARG A 227 35.18 -5.10 5.16
CA ARG A 227 36.46 -5.76 5.44
C ARG A 227 37.55 -5.44 4.41
N GLU A 228 37.18 -5.28 3.14
CA GLU A 228 38.11 -4.92 2.06
C GLU A 228 38.44 -3.43 1.99
N LEU A 229 37.50 -2.56 2.36
CA LEU A 229 37.65 -1.10 2.30
C LEU A 229 37.42 -0.54 3.70
N SER A 230 38.48 -0.08 4.38
CA SER A 230 38.38 0.53 5.70
C SER A 230 37.35 1.68 5.68
N ASN A 231 36.16 1.41 6.22
CA ASN A 231 35.06 2.32 6.55
C ASN A 231 34.76 3.47 5.58
N ARG A 232 33.75 3.28 4.72
CA ARG A 232 33.05 4.38 4.02
C ARG A 232 31.53 4.22 3.89
N ILE A 233 30.87 3.36 4.67
CA ILE A 233 29.39 3.38 4.72
C ILE A 233 28.98 4.62 5.52
N THR A 234 28.29 5.55 4.86
CA THR A 234 27.81 6.77 5.52
C THR A 234 26.62 6.46 6.43
N LYS A 235 26.43 7.29 7.45
CA LYS A 235 25.24 7.20 8.32
C LYS A 235 23.97 7.31 7.50
N GLU A 236 23.95 8.16 6.48
CA GLU A 236 22.83 8.34 5.56
C GLU A 236 22.47 7.05 4.81
N GLU A 237 23.46 6.32 4.30
CA GLU A 237 23.24 5.03 3.63
C GLU A 237 22.68 3.98 4.58
N LEU A 238 23.20 3.91 5.82
CA LEU A 238 22.69 3.00 6.85
C LEU A 238 21.24 3.34 7.24
N MET A 239 20.89 4.62 7.37
CA MET A 239 19.53 5.05 7.70
C MET A 239 18.53 4.72 6.57
N VAL A 240 18.96 4.82 5.31
CA VAL A 240 18.13 4.40 4.16
C VAL A 240 17.95 2.89 4.14
N PHE A 241 18.97 2.12 4.51
CA PHE A 241 18.84 0.68 4.68
C PHE A 241 17.81 0.32 5.76
N ILE A 242 17.92 0.94 6.95
CA ILE A 242 16.99 0.70 8.07
C ILE A 242 15.55 1.04 7.65
N GLN A 243 15.33 2.12 6.90
CA GLN A 243 14.00 2.47 6.36
C GLN A 243 13.40 1.32 5.55
N VAL A 244 14.16 0.84 4.57
CA VAL A 244 13.70 -0.13 3.58
C VAL A 244 13.53 -1.51 4.25
N PHE A 245 14.41 -1.87 5.19
CA PHE A 245 14.26 -3.05 6.05
C PHE A 245 12.98 -3.03 6.89
N ILE A 246 12.69 -1.92 7.60
CA ILE A 246 11.47 -1.81 8.42
C ILE A 246 10.22 -1.91 7.55
N ILE A 247 10.18 -1.20 6.42
CA ILE A 247 9.04 -1.23 5.49
C ILE A 247 8.81 -2.66 5.00
N SER A 248 9.86 -3.33 4.53
CA SER A 248 9.70 -4.69 4.01
C SER A 248 9.40 -5.74 5.08
N MET A 249 9.84 -5.53 6.32
CA MET A 249 9.44 -6.37 7.47
C MET A 249 7.94 -6.22 7.75
N LEU A 250 7.42 -4.99 7.75
CA LEU A 250 5.99 -4.74 7.90
C LEU A 250 5.19 -5.42 6.76
N ASN A 251 5.66 -5.28 5.53
CA ASN A 251 5.02 -5.90 4.36
C ASN A 251 4.97 -7.44 4.48
N THR A 252 6.10 -8.03 4.88
CA THR A 252 6.21 -9.48 5.14
C THR A 252 5.23 -9.94 6.23
N LEU A 253 5.14 -9.22 7.34
CA LEU A 253 4.28 -9.59 8.46
C LEU A 253 2.80 -9.56 8.07
N ALA A 254 2.30 -8.51 7.40
CA ALA A 254 0.90 -8.54 7.00
C ALA A 254 0.64 -9.54 5.88
N GLY A 255 1.59 -9.76 4.96
CA GLY A 255 1.47 -10.83 3.97
C GLY A 255 1.26 -12.20 4.61
N ILE A 256 1.98 -12.50 5.69
CA ILE A 256 1.81 -13.74 6.48
C ILE A 256 0.44 -13.77 7.16
N VAL A 257 0.06 -12.70 7.87
CA VAL A 257 -1.23 -12.64 8.59
C VAL A 257 -2.40 -12.80 7.62
N ASN A 258 -2.42 -12.06 6.51
CA ASN A 258 -3.50 -12.17 5.52
C ASN A 258 -3.53 -13.54 4.83
N SER A 259 -2.37 -14.16 4.59
CA SER A 259 -2.33 -15.51 4.03
C SER A 259 -2.87 -16.56 5.00
N TYR A 260 -2.62 -16.37 6.30
CA TYR A 260 -3.19 -17.22 7.34
C TYR A 260 -4.73 -17.14 7.35
N GLU A 261 -5.29 -15.93 7.30
CA GLU A 261 -6.75 -15.74 7.22
C GLU A 261 -7.36 -16.42 5.98
N PHE A 262 -6.74 -16.27 4.80
CA PHE A 262 -7.25 -16.86 3.56
C PHE A 262 -7.15 -18.39 3.50
N ILE A 263 -6.12 -18.99 4.10
CA ILE A 263 -5.92 -20.44 4.06
C ILE A 263 -6.84 -21.16 5.06
N TYR A 264 -7.06 -20.56 6.22
CA TYR A 264 -7.75 -21.20 7.34
C TYR A 264 -9.18 -20.73 7.56
N GLU A 265 -9.69 -19.82 6.71
CA GLU A 265 -11.07 -19.30 6.80
C GLU A 265 -11.39 -18.84 8.23
N VAL A 266 -10.54 -17.94 8.75
CA VAL A 266 -10.57 -17.55 10.16
C VAL A 266 -11.68 -16.54 10.40
N HIS A 267 -12.71 -16.95 11.13
CA HIS A 267 -13.85 -16.09 11.52
C HIS A 267 -13.67 -15.45 12.92
N ASN A 268 -12.43 -15.20 13.34
CA ASN A 268 -12.14 -14.61 14.65
C ASN A 268 -11.91 -13.10 14.51
N ASP A 269 -12.82 -12.30 15.10
CA ASP A 269 -12.79 -10.83 15.08
C ASP A 269 -11.39 -10.24 15.38
N ILE A 270 -10.65 -10.79 16.35
CA ILE A 270 -9.33 -10.26 16.71
C ILE A 270 -8.32 -10.49 15.58
N SER A 271 -8.34 -11.67 14.97
CA SER A 271 -7.41 -12.04 13.90
C SER A 271 -7.66 -11.19 12.65
N ILE A 272 -8.93 -11.05 12.31
CA ILE A 272 -9.44 -10.19 11.23
C ILE A 272 -9.00 -8.73 11.45
N MET A 273 -9.20 -8.20 12.66
CA MET A 273 -8.77 -6.83 12.97
C MET A 273 -7.25 -6.68 12.82
N ILE A 274 -6.45 -7.66 13.28
CA ILE A 274 -5.00 -7.63 13.11
C ILE A 274 -4.63 -7.65 11.62
N ALA A 275 -5.24 -8.53 10.82
CA ALA A 275 -4.99 -8.64 9.38
C ALA A 275 -5.30 -7.30 8.68
N HIS A 276 -6.47 -6.74 8.98
CA HIS A 276 -6.91 -5.47 8.43
C HIS A 276 -5.99 -4.31 8.80
N PHE A 277 -5.73 -4.10 10.10
CA PHE A 277 -4.88 -3.00 10.53
C PHE A 277 -3.44 -3.19 10.04
N SER A 278 -2.95 -4.42 9.90
CA SER A 278 -1.64 -4.69 9.32
C SER A 278 -1.59 -4.27 7.85
N TRP A 279 -2.64 -4.59 7.07
CA TRP A 279 -2.75 -4.15 5.68
C TRP A 279 -2.84 -2.62 5.55
N LEU A 280 -3.66 -1.96 6.38
CA LEU A 280 -3.76 -0.50 6.44
C LEU A 280 -2.40 0.15 6.73
N HIS A 281 -1.69 -0.34 7.75
CA HIS A 281 -0.45 0.27 8.21
C HIS A 281 0.74 0.06 7.27
N ILE A 282 0.74 -0.98 6.43
CA ILE A 282 1.75 -1.13 5.38
C ILE A 282 1.74 0.04 4.42
N HIS A 283 0.56 0.52 4.04
CA HIS A 283 0.43 1.70 3.18
C HIS A 283 0.43 3.01 3.97
N GLY A 284 0.19 2.98 5.28
CA GLY A 284 0.17 4.19 6.13
C GLY A 284 1.54 4.63 6.65
N PHE A 285 2.39 3.67 7.03
CA PHE A 285 3.68 3.94 7.68
C PHE A 285 4.83 4.39 6.77
N PRO A 286 4.94 4.03 5.47
CA PRO A 286 6.05 4.48 4.62
C PRO A 286 6.33 5.99 4.69
N PRO A 287 5.36 6.91 4.55
CA PRO A 287 5.63 8.35 4.62
C PRO A 287 6.09 8.78 6.01
N VAL A 288 5.59 8.16 7.08
CA VAL A 288 6.04 8.39 8.46
C VAL A 288 7.51 7.99 8.59
N ILE A 289 7.86 6.80 8.12
CA ILE A 289 9.23 6.26 8.15
C ILE A 289 10.18 7.17 7.36
N TYR A 290 9.80 7.62 6.16
CA TYR A 290 10.60 8.55 5.36
C TYR A 290 10.77 9.90 6.07
N LEU A 291 9.72 10.45 6.67
CA LEU A 291 9.78 11.72 7.41
C LEU A 291 10.59 11.63 8.70
N LEU A 292 10.73 10.44 9.31
CA LEU A 292 11.54 10.25 10.51
C LEU A 292 13.01 10.00 10.18
N LEU A 293 13.28 9.12 9.22
CA LEU A 293 14.60 8.54 9.01
C LEU A 293 15.34 9.17 7.82
N ASN A 294 14.65 9.70 6.80
CA ASN A 294 15.29 10.19 5.58
C ASN A 294 15.70 11.67 5.71
N LYS A 295 17.02 11.92 5.81
CA LYS A 295 17.59 13.27 5.99
C LYS A 295 17.22 14.21 4.84
N THR A 296 17.25 13.73 3.60
CA THR A 296 16.91 14.55 2.41
C THR A 296 15.45 14.96 2.44
N VAL A 297 14.54 14.00 2.68
CA VAL A 297 13.10 14.26 2.81
C VAL A 297 12.84 15.27 3.91
N ARG A 298 13.36 15.04 5.12
CA ARG A 298 13.21 15.98 6.26
C ARG A 298 13.68 17.39 5.92
N THR A 299 14.81 17.51 5.26
CA THR A 299 15.39 18.81 4.91
C THR A 299 14.52 19.54 3.90
N ASP A 300 14.03 18.85 2.88
CA ASP A 300 13.14 19.43 1.88
C ASP A 300 11.77 19.79 2.48
N THR A 301 11.19 18.90 3.30
CA THR A 301 9.91 19.14 4.01
C THR A 301 9.99 20.37 4.91
N LYS A 302 11.06 20.50 5.71
CA LYS A 302 11.27 21.69 6.56
C LYS A 302 11.32 22.98 5.74
N LYS A 303 11.94 22.97 4.56
CA LYS A 303 12.02 24.13 3.67
C LYS A 303 10.64 24.52 3.12
N ILE A 304 9.83 23.52 2.72
CA ILE A 304 8.45 23.76 2.26
C ILE A 304 7.63 24.37 3.38
N PHE A 305 7.64 23.76 4.56
CA PHE A 305 6.85 24.21 5.70
C PHE A 305 7.23 25.63 6.14
N ASN A 306 8.53 25.94 6.21
CA ASN A 306 8.99 27.30 6.49
C ASN A 306 8.55 28.31 5.43
N LYS A 307 8.48 27.91 4.15
CA LYS A 307 7.98 28.78 3.07
C LYS A 307 6.47 29.01 3.21
N LEU A 308 5.70 27.97 3.54
CA LEU A 308 4.26 28.07 3.77
C LEU A 308 3.94 28.98 4.95
N ILE A 309 4.64 28.82 6.09
CA ILE A 309 4.49 29.71 7.26
C ILE A 309 4.78 31.17 6.87
N LYS A 310 5.85 31.43 6.11
CA LYS A 310 6.16 32.79 5.64
C LYS A 310 5.05 33.38 4.77
N ILE A 311 4.46 32.59 3.87
CA ILE A 311 3.34 33.03 3.02
C ILE A 311 2.10 33.34 3.86
N ILE A 312 1.77 32.47 4.82
CA ILE A 312 0.63 32.67 5.73
C ILE A 312 0.84 33.93 6.57
N ASN A 313 2.01 34.11 7.18
CA ASN A 313 2.34 35.28 7.98
C ASN A 313 2.31 36.58 7.15
N ASN A 314 2.74 36.54 5.89
CA ASN A 314 2.67 37.70 5.00
C ASN A 314 1.24 38.03 4.55
N LYS A 315 0.33 37.05 4.47
CA LYS A 315 -1.10 37.28 4.19
C LYS A 315 -1.87 37.79 5.42
N ILE A 316 -1.45 37.42 6.63
CA ILE A 316 -2.11 37.81 7.88
C ILE A 316 -1.67 39.21 8.34
N LYS A 317 -0.51 39.72 7.91
CA LYS A 317 -0.16 41.13 8.13
C LYS A 317 -1.18 42.02 7.40
N PRO A 318 -1.99 42.83 8.11
CA PRO A 318 -2.87 43.77 7.44
C PRO A 318 -2.01 44.76 6.65
N THR A 319 -2.39 45.01 5.40
CA THR A 319 -2.01 46.21 4.65
C THR A 319 -2.56 47.46 5.34
N ASN A 320 -2.06 47.77 6.54
CA ASN A 320 -2.26 49.04 7.22
C ASN A 320 -0.95 49.81 7.20
N THR A 321 -0.65 50.37 6.03
CA THR A 321 0.14 51.60 5.88
C THR A 321 -0.34 52.30 4.60
N ASN A 322 -1.63 52.60 4.53
CA ASN A 322 -2.03 53.78 3.77
C ASN A 322 -1.59 54.98 4.60
N THR A 323 -0.43 55.51 4.20
CA THR A 323 -0.03 56.90 4.42
C THR A 323 -1.20 57.83 4.12
N ILE A 324 -1.94 58.24 5.15
CA ILE A 324 -2.59 59.55 5.16
C ILE A 324 -1.49 60.52 5.58
N LYS A 325 -0.68 60.92 4.60
CA LYS A 325 0.05 62.17 4.65
C LYS A 325 -0.44 63.00 3.46
N ASP A 326 -0.77 64.24 3.79
CA ASP A 326 -0.97 65.37 2.90
C ASP A 326 -2.33 65.41 2.20
N TYR A 327 -3.32 65.95 2.92
CA TYR A 327 -4.13 67.12 2.51
C TYR A 327 -4.95 67.57 3.73
N PHE A 328 -4.37 68.47 4.53
CA PHE A 328 -4.98 69.70 5.09
C PHE A 328 -4.01 70.36 6.06
#